data_AF-A0A3B8IRJ7-F1
#
_entry.id   AF-A0A3B8IRJ7-F1
#
_cell.length_a   1.000
_cell.length_b   1.000
_cell.length_c   1.000
_cell.angle_alpha   90.00
_cell.angle_beta   90.00
_cell.angle_gamma   90.00
#
_symmetry.space_group_name_H-M   'P 1'
#
loop_
_entity.id
_entity.type
_entity.pdbx_description
1 polymer ?
#
loop_
_entity_poly.entity_id
_entity_poly.type
_entity_poly.pdbx_seq_one_letter_code
_entity_poly.pdbx_strand_id
1 'polypeptide(L)'
;VSLTASNAQGSDSESLQITVNAQAGGGDAPTGYCAPTHGSPAGQYMTGVAFGSGISNTSTHDADGYNDYTNQSTTVGVGGNYPITLTPHAQWAGTSVAAWIDWNRDGDFDDSGEQVFTGSGSNGQGSYSGTVA
;
A
#
# COMPACT_ATOMS: atom_id res chain seq x y z
N VAL A 1 5.39 -9.22 33.00
CA VAL A 1 5.87 -10.52 33.55
C VAL A 1 6.19 -10.30 35.01
N SER A 2 5.94 -11.28 35.89
CA SER A 2 6.27 -11.18 37.32
C SER A 2 7.43 -12.11 37.64
N LEU A 3 8.42 -11.60 38.37
CA LEU A 3 9.46 -12.42 39.00
C LEU A 3 9.13 -12.53 40.48
N THR A 4 9.08 -13.76 40.99
CA THR A 4 8.84 -14.02 42.41
C THR A 4 10.05 -14.73 42.97
N ALA A 5 10.67 -14.13 43.98
CA ALA A 5 11.72 -14.75 44.77
C ALA A 5 11.11 -15.21 46.10
N SER A 6 11.33 -16.46 46.47
CA SER A 6 10.82 -17.01 47.73
C SER A 6 11.90 -17.77 48.49
N ASN A 7 11.83 -17.68 49.82
CA ASN A 7 12.63 -18.49 50.74
C ASN A 7 11.78 -18.85 51.98
N ALA A 8 12.40 -19.49 52.98
CA ALA A 8 11.72 -19.94 54.19
C ALA A 8 11.09 -18.83 55.05
N GLN A 9 11.42 -17.56 54.80
CA GLN A 9 10.90 -16.39 55.52
C GLN A 9 9.74 -15.70 54.79
N GLY A 10 9.47 -16.09 53.54
CA GLY A 10 8.40 -15.51 52.73
C GLY A 10 8.78 -15.33 51.27
N SER A 11 7.92 -14.63 50.54
CA SER A 11 8.11 -14.34 49.12
C SER A 11 7.99 -12.83 48.89
N ASP A 12 8.78 -12.35 47.95
CA ASP A 12 8.65 -11.00 47.40
C ASP A 12 8.50 -11.07 45.88
N SER A 13 7.73 -10.15 45.32
CA SER A 13 7.39 -10.13 43.90
C SER A 13 7.51 -8.73 43.34
N GLU A 14 8.22 -8.61 42.21
CA GLU A 14 8.28 -7.38 41.43
C GLU A 14 7.62 -7.61 40.07
N SER A 15 6.75 -6.66 39.68
CA SER A 15 6.04 -6.71 38.41
C SER A 15 6.60 -5.69 37.44
N LEU A 16 7.17 -6.17 36.33
CA LEU A 16 7.55 -5.31 35.20
C LEU A 16 6.50 -5.43 34.09
N GLN A 17 6.02 -4.28 33.60
CA GLN A 17 5.27 -4.23 32.35
C GLN A 17 6.23 -4.44 31.18
N ILE A 18 6.03 -5.51 30.42
CA ILE A 18 6.65 -5.66 29.10
C ILE A 18 5.62 -5.13 28.11
N THR A 19 5.88 -3.99 27.51
CA THR A 19 5.13 -3.55 26.33
C THR A 19 5.65 -4.36 25.15
N VAL A 20 4.86 -5.33 24.67
CA VAL A 20 5.08 -5.90 23.35
C VAL A 20 4.49 -4.90 22.39
N ASN A 21 5.33 -4.06 21.78
CA ASN A 21 4.91 -3.26 20.65
C ASN A 21 4.60 -4.27 19.54
N ALA A 22 3.33 -4.47 19.23
CA ALA A 22 2.95 -5.31 18.10
C ALA A 22 3.59 -4.70 16.84
N GLN A 23 4.54 -5.42 16.23
CA GLN A 23 5.10 -5.04 14.95
C GLN A 23 4.17 -5.58 13.86
N ALA A 24 3.60 -4.66 13.07
CA ALA A 24 2.78 -4.83 11.87
C ALA A 24 1.60 -5.83 11.95
N GLY A 25 0.38 -5.29 11.82
CA GLY A 25 -0.76 -6.08 11.33
C GLY A 25 -1.84 -6.49 12.35
N GLY A 26 -2.20 -5.61 13.29
CA GLY A 26 -3.47 -5.72 14.02
C GLY A 26 -4.67 -5.74 13.06
N GLY A 27 -5.72 -6.46 13.42
CA GLY A 27 -6.85 -6.85 12.54
C GLY A 27 -7.69 -5.73 11.91
N ASP A 28 -7.39 -4.45 12.16
CA ASP A 28 -8.13 -3.30 11.63
C ASP A 28 -7.33 -2.61 10.51
N ALA A 29 -8.01 -2.20 9.43
CA ALA A 29 -7.37 -1.45 8.34
C ALA A 29 -6.66 -0.21 8.89
N PRO A 30 -5.46 0.15 8.39
CA PRO A 30 -4.75 1.33 8.86
C PRO A 30 -5.63 2.57 8.69
N THR A 31 -5.58 3.46 9.68
CA THR A 31 -6.31 4.72 9.68
C THR A 31 -5.33 5.86 9.50
N GLY A 32 -5.67 6.88 8.75
CA GLY A 32 -4.82 8.06 8.59
C GLY A 32 -4.33 8.31 7.16
N TYR A 33 -4.66 7.43 6.21
CA TYR A 33 -4.42 7.70 4.80
C TYR A 33 -5.05 9.04 4.40
N CYS A 34 -4.26 9.87 3.73
CA CYS A 34 -4.75 11.12 3.19
C CYS A 34 -5.68 10.85 2.00
N ALA A 35 -6.66 11.73 1.80
CA ALA A 35 -7.40 11.72 0.55
C ALA A 35 -6.43 12.04 -0.59
N PRO A 36 -6.44 11.27 -1.70
CA PRO A 36 -5.59 11.57 -2.85
C PRO A 36 -5.91 12.97 -3.35
N THR A 37 -4.86 13.74 -3.61
CA THR A 37 -5.01 15.07 -4.22
C THR A 37 -4.69 14.97 -5.70
N HIS A 38 -5.36 15.77 -6.51
CA HIS A 38 -5.15 15.80 -7.94
C HIS A 38 -4.90 17.24 -8.42
N GLY A 39 -4.15 17.35 -9.51
CA GLY A 39 -4.04 18.59 -10.27
C GLY A 39 -5.30 18.83 -11.11
N SER A 40 -5.16 19.41 -12.30
CA SER A 40 -6.29 19.49 -13.24
C SER A 40 -6.69 18.08 -13.69
N PRO A 41 -7.91 17.59 -13.37
CA PRO A 41 -8.33 16.23 -13.72
C PRO A 41 -8.54 16.04 -15.23
N ALA A 42 -8.59 17.14 -15.98
CA ALA A 42 -9.03 17.18 -17.37
C ALA A 42 -8.03 16.63 -18.41
N GLY A 43 -6.95 15.95 -18.03
CA GLY A 43 -6.18 15.27 -19.07
C GLY A 43 -5.20 14.17 -18.70
N GLN A 44 -4.95 13.89 -17.42
CA GLN A 44 -4.27 12.64 -17.05
C GLN A 44 -4.99 11.97 -15.89
N TYR A 45 -5.40 10.73 -16.13
CA TYR A 45 -6.02 9.84 -15.16
C TYR A 45 -5.65 8.41 -15.54
N MET A 46 -5.95 7.45 -14.66
CA MET A 46 -5.81 6.03 -14.94
C MET A 46 -7.04 5.53 -15.69
N THR A 47 -6.86 4.79 -16.78
CA THR A 47 -7.93 4.10 -17.50
C THR A 47 -8.01 2.62 -17.12
N GLY A 48 -6.94 2.07 -16.54
CA GLY A 48 -7.02 0.75 -15.93
C GLY A 48 -5.85 0.39 -15.02
N VAL A 49 -6.14 -0.48 -14.07
CA VAL A 49 -5.18 -1.03 -13.10
C VAL A 49 -5.44 -2.53 -13.00
N ALA A 50 -4.43 -3.34 -13.29
CA ALA A 50 -4.45 -4.78 -13.05
C ALA A 50 -3.27 -5.15 -12.15
N PHE A 51 -3.56 -5.96 -11.12
CA PHE A 51 -2.56 -6.39 -10.15
C PHE A 51 -2.83 -7.81 -9.66
N GLY A 52 -1.80 -8.65 -9.69
CA GLY A 52 -1.91 -10.05 -9.33
C GLY A 52 -2.96 -10.78 -10.18
N SER A 53 -3.67 -11.72 -9.56
CA SER A 53 -4.78 -12.45 -10.19
C SER A 53 -6.17 -11.95 -9.78
N GLY A 54 -6.26 -11.03 -8.81
CA GLY A 54 -7.52 -10.63 -8.18
C GLY A 54 -7.98 -9.20 -8.45
N ILE A 55 -7.11 -8.31 -8.95
CA ILE A 55 -7.47 -6.91 -9.24
C ILE A 55 -7.39 -6.67 -10.74
N SER A 56 -8.49 -6.20 -11.32
CA SER A 56 -8.56 -5.77 -12.72
C SER A 56 -9.69 -4.75 -12.87
N ASN A 57 -9.31 -3.48 -12.96
CA ASN A 57 -10.22 -2.34 -12.99
C ASN A 57 -10.10 -1.54 -14.29
N THR A 58 -11.25 -1.10 -14.79
CA THR A 58 -11.36 -0.08 -15.82
C THR A 58 -11.92 1.20 -15.21
N SER A 59 -11.28 2.31 -15.53
CA SER A 59 -11.48 3.62 -14.91
C SER A 59 -11.84 4.66 -15.97
N THR A 60 -12.62 5.64 -15.58
CA THR A 60 -13.03 6.76 -16.44
C THR A 60 -12.65 8.07 -15.77
N HIS A 61 -12.67 9.17 -16.53
CA HIS A 61 -12.48 10.49 -15.93
C HIS A 61 -13.48 10.68 -14.78
N ASP A 62 -12.97 11.11 -13.63
CA ASP A 62 -13.77 11.54 -12.48
C ASP A 62 -13.42 12.99 -12.12
N ALA A 63 -14.42 13.77 -11.70
CA ALA A 63 -14.21 15.15 -11.26
C ALA A 63 -13.40 15.23 -9.97
N ASP A 64 -13.48 14.19 -9.13
CA ASP A 64 -12.71 14.03 -7.89
C ASP A 64 -11.28 13.54 -8.16
N GLY A 65 -10.92 13.32 -9.43
CA GLY A 65 -9.55 13.01 -9.88
C GLY A 65 -9.09 11.57 -9.66
N TYR A 66 -9.91 10.71 -9.06
CA TYR A 66 -9.65 9.28 -8.90
C TYR A 66 -10.94 8.46 -8.98
N ASN A 67 -10.81 7.16 -9.27
CA ASN A 67 -11.90 6.20 -9.07
C ASN A 67 -11.57 5.31 -7.87
N ASP A 68 -12.58 5.08 -7.03
CA ASP A 68 -12.44 4.27 -5.82
C ASP A 68 -12.80 2.79 -6.08
N TYR A 69 -11.86 1.89 -5.81
CA TYR A 69 -12.03 0.44 -5.90
C TYR A 69 -11.72 -0.28 -4.57
N THR A 70 -11.90 0.39 -3.43
CA THR A 70 -11.69 -0.16 -2.07
C THR A 70 -12.46 -1.45 -1.80
N ASN A 71 -13.55 -1.71 -2.52
CA ASN A 71 -14.30 -2.97 -2.44
C ASN A 71 -13.66 -4.15 -3.20
N GLN A 72 -12.51 -3.96 -3.85
CA GLN A 72 -11.76 -5.01 -4.53
C GLN A 72 -10.41 -5.24 -3.86
N SER A 73 -10.03 -6.50 -3.75
CA SER A 73 -8.81 -6.89 -3.06
C SER A 73 -8.22 -8.15 -3.66
N THR A 74 -6.91 -8.32 -3.51
CA THR A 74 -6.21 -9.58 -3.76
C THR A 74 -5.25 -9.86 -2.62
N THR A 75 -4.96 -11.14 -2.36
CA THR A 75 -4.03 -11.53 -1.31
C THR A 75 -2.61 -11.54 -1.86
N VAL A 76 -1.74 -10.76 -1.24
CA VAL A 76 -0.30 -10.71 -1.54
C VAL A 76 0.53 -10.99 -0.29
N GLY A 77 1.72 -11.54 -0.48
CA GLY A 77 2.72 -11.74 0.56
C GLY A 77 4.01 -11.01 0.19
N VAL A 78 4.69 -10.47 1.20
CA VAL A 78 6.00 -9.82 1.03
C VAL A 78 7.00 -10.83 0.45
N GLY A 79 7.75 -10.41 -0.57
CA GLY A 79 8.71 -11.26 -1.30
C GLY A 79 8.06 -12.17 -2.37
N GLY A 80 6.76 -12.02 -2.63
CA GLY A 80 6.07 -12.68 -3.72
C GLY A 80 6.16 -11.90 -5.03
N ASN A 81 6.05 -12.59 -6.16
CA ASN A 81 6.09 -11.97 -7.48
C ASN A 81 4.67 -11.80 -8.05
N TYR A 82 4.23 -10.56 -8.24
CA TYR A 82 2.89 -10.24 -8.73
C TYR A 82 2.96 -9.38 -9.99
N PRO A 83 2.32 -9.79 -11.10
CA PRO A 83 2.24 -8.94 -12.28
C PRO A 83 1.45 -7.68 -11.96
N ILE A 84 1.96 -6.54 -12.44
CA ILE A 84 1.27 -5.26 -12.37
C ILE A 84 1.15 -4.68 -13.78
N THR A 85 0.01 -4.07 -14.08
CA THR A 85 -0.20 -3.30 -15.30
C THR A 85 -1.00 -2.04 -14.98
N LEU A 86 -0.39 -0.90 -15.26
CA LEU A 86 -0.97 0.43 -15.09
C LEU A 86 -1.21 1.03 -16.47
N THR A 87 -2.46 1.34 -16.80
CA THR A 87 -2.84 1.96 -18.07
C THR A 87 -3.31 3.39 -17.80
N PRO A 88 -2.48 4.40 -18.08
CA PRO A 88 -2.90 5.79 -18.03
C PRO A 88 -3.69 6.19 -19.29
N HIS A 89 -4.47 7.27 -19.18
CA HIS A 89 -5.06 7.94 -20.33
C HIS A 89 -3.96 8.44 -21.29
N ALA A 90 -4.06 8.08 -22.57
CA ALA A 90 -2.98 8.22 -23.54
C ALA A 90 -2.90 9.63 -24.18
N GLN A 91 -2.79 10.67 -23.37
CA GLN A 91 -2.92 12.06 -23.84
C GLN A 91 -1.58 12.80 -24.02
N TRP A 92 -0.57 12.53 -23.19
CA TRP A 92 0.64 13.35 -23.15
C TRP A 92 1.92 12.52 -23.15
N ALA A 93 2.86 12.86 -24.03
CA ALA A 93 4.20 12.32 -23.97
C ALA A 93 4.87 12.65 -22.63
N GLY A 94 5.66 11.71 -22.09
CA GLY A 94 6.31 11.88 -20.79
C GLY A 94 5.44 11.54 -19.58
N THR A 95 4.24 10.97 -19.76
CA THR A 95 3.46 10.42 -18.65
C THR A 95 4.29 9.42 -17.85
N SER A 96 4.27 9.57 -16.53
CA SER A 96 4.85 8.63 -15.59
C SER A 96 3.77 8.11 -14.65
N VAL A 97 3.89 6.87 -14.24
CA VAL A 97 3.00 6.18 -13.32
C VAL A 97 3.81 5.57 -12.20
N ALA A 98 3.21 5.46 -11.03
CA ALA A 98 3.80 4.77 -9.89
C ALA A 98 2.70 4.09 -9.07
N ALA A 99 3.09 3.06 -8.32
CA ALA A 99 2.23 2.38 -7.37
C ALA A 99 2.97 2.15 -6.05
N TRP A 100 2.20 2.19 -4.96
CA TRP A 100 2.69 1.97 -3.61
C TRP A 100 1.88 0.88 -2.91
N ILE A 101 2.52 0.15 -1.99
CA ILE A 101 1.89 -0.77 -1.04
C ILE A 101 2.43 -0.44 0.35
N ASP A 102 1.53 -0.09 1.26
CA ASP A 102 1.83 0.06 2.68
C ASP A 102 1.97 -1.36 3.28
N TRP A 103 3.21 -1.81 3.45
CA TRP A 103 3.51 -3.18 3.89
C TRP A 103 3.46 -3.32 5.40
N ASN A 104 3.80 -2.25 6.12
CA ASN A 104 3.92 -2.25 7.57
C ASN A 104 2.59 -1.89 8.26
N ARG A 105 1.62 -1.40 7.48
CA ARG A 105 0.25 -1.02 7.85
C ARG A 105 0.21 0.14 8.85
N ASP A 106 1.05 1.15 8.67
CA ASP A 106 1.14 2.31 9.58
C ASP A 106 0.36 3.55 9.11
N GLY A 107 -0.19 3.53 7.90
CA GLY A 107 -1.05 4.59 7.39
C GLY A 107 -0.33 5.65 6.53
N ASP A 108 0.95 5.46 6.22
CA ASP A 108 1.66 6.26 5.23
C ASP A 108 2.29 5.40 4.11
N PHE A 109 3.04 6.05 3.20
CA PHE A 109 3.70 5.41 2.06
C PHE A 109 5.18 5.85 1.94
N ASP A 110 5.75 6.35 3.04
CA ASP A 110 7.07 6.99 3.07
C ASP A 110 8.20 5.99 3.34
N ASP A 111 7.86 4.74 3.62
CA ASP A 111 8.82 3.71 3.99
C ASP A 111 9.59 3.12 2.80
N SER A 112 10.80 2.68 3.09
CA SER A 112 11.65 2.01 2.10
C SER A 112 11.01 0.70 1.63
N GLY A 113 10.73 0.61 0.33
CA GLY A 113 10.16 -0.58 -0.31
C GLY A 113 8.65 -0.50 -0.54
N GLU A 114 8.01 0.59 -0.13
CA GLU A 114 6.58 0.78 -0.35
C GLU A 114 6.28 1.29 -1.75
N GLN A 115 7.19 2.04 -2.38
CA GLN A 115 7.11 2.32 -3.82
C GLN A 115 7.46 1.06 -4.62
N VAL A 116 6.44 0.29 -5.01
CA VAL A 116 6.60 -1.03 -5.62
C VAL A 116 6.71 -1.01 -7.14
N PHE A 117 6.31 0.08 -7.79
CA PHE A 117 6.37 0.20 -9.24
C PHE A 117 6.54 1.64 -9.68
N THR A 118 7.36 1.84 -10.71
CA THR A 118 7.46 3.09 -11.47
C THR A 118 7.54 2.77 -12.95
N GLY A 119 6.74 3.45 -13.75
CA GLY A 119 6.80 3.41 -15.20
C GLY A 119 6.94 4.81 -15.75
N SER A 120 7.97 5.05 -16.56
CA SER A 120 8.18 6.34 -17.25
C SER A 120 8.54 6.07 -18.69
N GLY A 121 7.91 6.76 -19.64
CA GLY A 121 8.15 6.53 -21.06
C GLY A 121 8.04 7.79 -21.92
N SER A 122 8.85 7.85 -22.97
CA SER A 122 8.79 8.90 -24.01
C SER A 122 7.49 8.83 -24.83
N ASN A 123 6.86 7.65 -24.86
CA ASN A 123 5.62 7.38 -25.57
C ASN A 123 4.49 7.37 -24.55
N GLY A 124 3.84 8.52 -24.36
CA GLY A 124 2.70 8.71 -23.45
C GLY A 124 1.42 7.96 -23.81
N GLN A 125 1.55 6.84 -24.52
CA GLN A 125 0.47 6.08 -25.13
C GLN A 125 0.74 4.59 -24.94
N GLY A 126 0.38 4.05 -23.77
CA GLY A 126 0.50 2.62 -23.53
C GLY A 126 0.39 2.24 -22.06
N SER A 127 0.19 0.94 -21.84
CA SER A 127 0.24 0.35 -20.51
C SER A 127 1.68 0.15 -20.05
N TYR A 128 1.92 0.42 -18.77
CA TYR A 128 3.17 0.13 -18.08
C TYR A 128 3.00 -1.18 -17.33
N SER A 129 3.79 -2.19 -17.71
CA SER A 129 3.71 -3.52 -17.11
C SER A 129 5.04 -3.92 -16.49
N GLY A 130 4.97 -4.70 -15.42
CA GLY A 130 6.13 -5.27 -14.76
C GLY A 130 5.72 -6.26 -13.67
N THR A 131 6.62 -6.45 -12.72
CA THR A 131 6.41 -7.35 -11.58
C THR A 131 6.74 -6.59 -10.30
N VAL A 132 5.83 -6.64 -9.33
CA VAL A 132 6.10 -6.29 -7.94
C VAL A 132 6.70 -7.52 -7.27
N ALA A 133 7.86 -7.38 -6.62
CA ALA A 133 8.64 -8.44 -5.98
C ALA A 133 8.96 -8.08 -4.52
#